data_AF-D7BKW3-F1
#
_entry.id   AF-D7BKW3-F1
#
_cell.length_a   1.000
_cell.length_b   1.000
_cell.length_c   1.000
_cell.angle_alpha   90.00
_cell.angle_beta   90.00
_cell.angle_gamma   90.00
#
_symmetry.space_group_name_H-M   'P 1'
#
loop_
_entity.id
_entity.type
_entity.pdbx_description
1 polymer ?
#
loop_
_entity_poly.entity_id
_entity_poly.type
_entity_poly.pdbx_seq_one_letter_code
_entity_poly.pdbx_strand_id
1 'polypeptide(L)'
;MTSIETTHEWELWDAEELAVQLGGFTIPTPEERAAVQPGDIVKLVFGLTEPEGEIAAERMWVIVDGMDAAGYIGTLDSDPEYITSIEAGDEVRFDASHIIEVFDEAAYEAGSGGCGGNCNCSCGK
;
A
#
# COMPACT_ATOMS: atom_id res chain seq x y z
N MET A 1 -32.86 1.08 20.07
CA MET A 1 -32.26 1.97 19.05
C MET A 1 -31.39 1.09 18.20
N THR A 2 -31.87 0.75 17.03
CA THR A 2 -31.16 -0.14 16.09
C THR A 2 -29.99 0.64 15.54
N SER A 3 -28.76 0.27 15.93
CA SER A 3 -27.56 0.69 15.22
C SER A 3 -27.74 0.28 13.77
N ILE A 4 -27.76 1.25 12.86
CA ILE A 4 -27.52 0.97 11.46
C ILE A 4 -26.07 0.52 11.37
N GLU A 5 -25.85 -0.79 11.23
CA GLU A 5 -24.55 -1.30 10.81
C GLU A 5 -24.34 -0.76 9.40
N THR A 6 -23.50 0.26 9.26
CA THR A 6 -23.02 0.68 7.95
C THR A 6 -22.17 -0.48 7.45
N THR A 7 -22.75 -1.31 6.57
CA THR A 7 -22.01 -2.34 5.86
C THR A 7 -21.04 -1.62 4.93
N HIS A 8 -19.77 -1.57 5.29
CA HIS A 8 -18.72 -1.06 4.42
C HIS A 8 -18.30 -2.21 3.50
N GLU A 9 -18.16 -1.94 2.20
CA GLU A 9 -17.78 -2.95 1.18
C GLU A 9 -16.37 -3.51 1.41
N TRP A 10 -15.54 -2.74 2.13
CA TRP A 10 -14.16 -3.07 2.42
C TRP A 10 -13.73 -2.64 3.81
N GLU A 11 -12.64 -3.25 4.28
CA GLU A 11 -11.91 -2.88 5.50
C GLU A 11 -10.39 -2.92 5.24
N LEU A 12 -9.61 -2.15 6.00
CA LEU A 12 -8.16 -2.24 5.93
C LEU A 12 -7.66 -3.39 6.80
N TRP A 13 -6.80 -4.23 6.23
CA TRP A 13 -6.18 -5.34 6.97
C TRP A 13 -4.88 -4.92 7.63
N ASP A 14 -4.62 -5.50 8.80
CA ASP A 14 -3.36 -5.32 9.51
C ASP A 14 -2.22 -6.05 8.80
N ALA A 15 -1.11 -5.34 8.57
CA ALA A 15 0.03 -5.89 7.84
C ALA A 15 0.71 -7.03 8.58
N GLU A 16 0.79 -6.99 9.91
CA GLU A 16 1.43 -8.02 10.73
C GLU A 16 0.58 -9.28 10.76
N GLU A 17 -0.74 -9.14 10.96
CA GLU A 17 -1.67 -10.27 10.89
C GLU A 17 -1.62 -10.95 9.52
N LEU A 18 -1.61 -10.16 8.44
CA LEU A 18 -1.50 -10.68 7.08
C LEU A 18 -0.18 -11.43 6.83
N ALA A 19 0.94 -10.87 7.31
CA ALA A 19 2.25 -11.49 7.18
C ALA A 19 2.33 -12.82 7.94
N VAL A 20 1.69 -12.93 9.11
CA VAL A 20 1.58 -14.17 9.88
C VAL A 20 0.67 -15.19 9.17
N GLN A 21 -0.46 -14.74 8.65
CA GLN A 21 -1.49 -15.61 8.07
C GLN A 21 -1.08 -16.19 6.72
N LEU A 22 -0.55 -15.37 5.81
CA LEU A 22 -0.18 -15.82 4.47
C LEU A 22 1.27 -16.28 4.38
N GLY A 23 2.16 -15.65 5.15
CA GLY A 23 3.60 -15.85 5.05
C GLY A 23 4.17 -15.47 3.67
N GLY A 24 5.49 -15.57 3.54
CA GLY A 24 6.15 -15.49 2.22
C GLY A 24 6.39 -14.09 1.66
N PHE A 25 6.07 -13.03 2.40
CA PHE A 25 6.48 -11.66 2.07
C PHE A 25 6.99 -10.94 3.32
N THR A 26 7.84 -9.94 3.10
CA THR A 26 8.38 -9.08 4.15
C THR A 26 7.61 -7.78 4.16
N ILE A 27 7.15 -7.37 5.34
CA ILE A 27 6.56 -6.05 5.57
C ILE A 27 7.61 -5.12 6.20
N PRO A 28 7.49 -3.79 6.00
CA PRO A 28 8.31 -2.83 6.71
C PRO A 28 8.13 -2.95 8.23
N THR A 29 9.19 -2.69 8.97
CA THR A 29 9.18 -2.68 10.44
C THR A 29 8.23 -1.60 10.98
N PRO A 30 7.76 -1.70 12.24
CA PRO A 30 6.97 -0.64 12.85
C PRO A 30 7.64 0.74 12.81
N GLU A 31 8.98 0.80 12.94
CA GLU A 31 9.73 2.05 12.87
C GLU A 31 9.73 2.65 11.46
N GLU A 32 9.91 1.83 10.42
CA GLU A 32 9.83 2.27 9.02
C GLU A 32 8.43 2.77 8.67
N ARG A 33 7.38 2.06 9.12
CA ARG A 33 5.98 2.47 8.90
C ARG A 33 5.66 3.80 9.61
N ALA A 34 6.19 4.01 10.82
CA ALA A 34 6.02 5.25 11.57
C ALA A 34 6.85 6.42 11.01
N ALA A 35 7.90 6.14 10.23
CA ALA A 35 8.76 7.15 9.62
C ALA A 35 8.19 7.76 8.32
N VAL A 36 7.08 7.19 7.80
CA VAL A 36 6.39 7.66 6.59
C VAL A 36 5.98 9.13 6.72
N GLN A 37 6.20 9.89 5.66
CA GLN A 37 5.97 11.33 5.57
C GLN A 37 4.97 11.66 4.47
N PRO A 38 4.34 12.85 4.53
CA PRO A 38 3.57 13.37 3.41
C PRO A 38 4.41 13.41 2.12
N GLY A 39 3.86 12.87 1.04
CA GLY A 39 4.52 12.69 -0.26
C GLY A 39 5.03 11.26 -0.51
N ASP A 40 5.17 10.44 0.53
CA ASP A 40 5.52 9.02 0.36
C ASP A 40 4.35 8.24 -0.24
N ILE A 41 4.66 7.16 -0.95
CA ILE A 41 3.65 6.26 -1.50
C ILE A 41 3.71 4.95 -0.71
N VAL A 42 2.58 4.55 -0.15
CA VAL A 42 2.46 3.32 0.65
C VAL A 42 1.45 2.39 0.02
N LYS A 43 1.59 1.09 0.31
CA LYS A 43 0.66 0.08 -0.16
C LYS A 43 -0.14 -0.46 1.01
N LEU A 44 -1.45 -0.51 0.82
CA LEU A 44 -2.41 -1.02 1.79
C LEU A 44 -3.16 -2.21 1.23
N VAL A 45 -3.82 -2.96 2.11
CA VAL A 45 -4.69 -4.09 1.73
C VAL A 45 -6.12 -3.80 2.14
N PHE A 46 -6.99 -3.73 1.15
CA PHE A 46 -8.41 -3.49 1.28
C PHE A 46 -9.13 -4.84 1.18
N GLY A 47 -9.45 -5.42 2.32
CA GLY A 47 -10.21 -6.67 2.43
C GLY A 47 -11.68 -6.47 2.07
N LEU A 48 -12.21 -7.33 1.21
CA LEU A 48 -13.64 -7.35 0.89
C LEU A 48 -14.40 -7.92 2.08
N THR A 49 -15.43 -7.22 2.55
CA THR A 49 -16.27 -7.72 3.66
C THR A 49 -17.18 -8.86 3.21
N GLU A 50 -17.61 -8.83 1.95
CA GLU A 50 -18.39 -9.88 1.29
C GLU A 50 -17.66 -10.36 0.02
N PRO A 51 -16.61 -11.18 0.18
CA PRO A 51 -15.82 -11.64 -0.97
C PRO A 51 -16.63 -12.59 -1.85
N GLU A 52 -16.78 -12.24 -3.13
CA GLU A 52 -17.34 -13.12 -4.14
C GLU A 52 -16.24 -13.95 -4.83
N GLY A 53 -16.12 -15.22 -4.46
CA GLY A 53 -15.18 -16.16 -5.08
C GLY A 53 -13.85 -16.29 -4.32
N GLU A 54 -12.73 -16.29 -5.06
CA GLU A 54 -11.39 -16.52 -4.49
C GLU A 54 -10.66 -15.21 -4.12
N ILE A 55 -11.20 -14.07 -4.52
CA ILE A 55 -10.62 -12.76 -4.21
C ILE A 55 -11.15 -12.29 -2.86
N ALA A 56 -10.26 -12.21 -1.88
CA ALA A 56 -10.60 -11.77 -0.52
C ALA A 56 -10.19 -10.31 -0.25
N ALA A 57 -9.30 -9.74 -1.06
CA ALA A 57 -8.79 -8.38 -0.86
C ALA A 57 -8.12 -7.82 -2.11
N GLU A 58 -8.01 -6.51 -2.16
CA GLU A 58 -7.27 -5.75 -3.16
C GLU A 58 -6.08 -5.04 -2.52
N ARG A 59 -4.98 -4.87 -3.27
CA ARG A 59 -3.77 -4.19 -2.79
C ARG A 59 -3.57 -2.93 -3.59
N MET A 60 -3.67 -1.78 -2.95
CA MET A 60 -3.68 -0.49 -3.63
C MET A 60 -2.59 0.43 -3.08
N TRP A 61 -2.04 1.26 -3.98
CA TRP A 61 -1.12 2.32 -3.61
C TRP A 61 -1.89 3.57 -3.17
N VAL A 62 -1.36 4.22 -2.16
CA VAL A 62 -1.90 5.44 -1.55
C VAL A 62 -0.76 6.43 -1.39
N ILE A 63 -0.95 7.64 -1.90
CA ILE A 63 -0.03 8.76 -1.66
C ILE A 63 -0.40 9.37 -0.31
N VAL A 64 0.57 9.48 0.60
CA VAL A 64 0.33 10.06 1.92
C VAL A 64 0.24 11.58 1.77
N ASP A 65 -0.89 12.18 2.14
CA ASP A 65 -1.11 13.62 2.10
C ASP A 65 -0.79 14.29 3.44
N GLY A 66 -0.95 13.56 4.54
CA GLY A 66 -0.83 14.09 5.88
C GLY A 66 -0.97 13.05 6.98
N MET A 67 -0.85 13.53 8.22
CA MET A 67 -1.21 12.76 9.41
C MET A 67 -1.87 13.67 10.43
N ASP A 68 -2.83 13.12 11.17
CA ASP A 68 -3.50 13.79 12.29
C ASP A 68 -3.48 12.90 13.55
N ALA A 69 -4.26 13.27 14.57
CA ALA A 69 -4.29 12.52 15.82
C ALA A 69 -4.93 11.12 15.70
N ALA A 70 -5.63 10.84 14.60
CA ALA A 70 -6.32 9.59 14.32
C ALA A 70 -5.55 8.68 13.34
N GLY A 71 -4.45 9.14 12.74
CA GLY A 71 -3.62 8.33 11.84
C GLY A 71 -3.13 9.13 10.63
N TYR A 72 -2.90 8.43 9.52
CA TYR A 72 -2.53 9.00 8.23
C TYR A 72 -3.77 9.30 7.39
N ILE A 73 -3.63 10.30 6.53
CA ILE A 73 -4.57 10.65 5.47
C ILE A 73 -3.79 10.54 4.16
N GLY A 74 -4.35 9.86 3.18
CA GLY A 74 -3.77 9.76 1.85
C GLY A 74 -4.81 9.66 0.75
N THR A 75 -4.34 9.73 -0.48
CA THR A 75 -5.16 9.66 -1.69
C THR A 75 -4.84 8.38 -2.44
N LEU A 76 -5.86 7.60 -2.86
CA LEU A 76 -5.64 6.43 -3.70
C LEU A 76 -4.97 6.81 -5.02
N ASP A 77 -3.93 6.07 -5.38
CA ASP A 77 -3.23 6.20 -6.66
C ASP A 77 -3.51 5.01 -7.61
N SER A 78 -4.22 3.99 -7.11
CA SER A 78 -4.60 2.80 -7.89
C SER A 78 -6.12 2.65 -7.93
N ASP A 79 -6.67 2.25 -9.07
CA ASP A 79 -8.09 1.93 -9.17
C ASP A 79 -8.39 0.51 -8.63
N PRO A 80 -9.43 0.33 -7.79
CA PRO A 80 -9.90 -0.99 -7.41
C PRO A 80 -10.59 -1.69 -8.59
N GLU A 81 -10.53 -3.02 -8.60
CA GLU A 81 -11.19 -3.89 -9.57
C GLU A 81 -12.52 -4.46 -9.04
N TYR A 82 -12.63 -4.70 -7.73
CA TYR A 82 -13.77 -5.35 -7.10
C TYR A 82 -14.54 -4.43 -6.15
N ILE A 83 -13.86 -3.49 -5.50
CA ILE A 83 -14.46 -2.46 -4.66
C ILE A 83 -15.05 -1.37 -5.58
N THR A 84 -16.34 -1.07 -5.41
CA THR A 84 -17.09 -0.09 -6.21
C THR A 84 -17.34 1.23 -5.47
N SER A 85 -17.07 1.25 -4.17
CA SER A 85 -17.34 2.38 -3.27
C SER A 85 -16.23 3.43 -3.20
N ILE A 86 -15.05 3.15 -3.76
CA ILE A 86 -13.90 4.07 -3.85
C ILE A 86 -13.23 3.95 -5.22
N GLU A 87 -12.53 5.00 -5.66
CA GLU A 87 -11.75 5.04 -6.89
C GLU A 87 -10.41 5.77 -6.71
N ALA A 88 -9.54 5.75 -7.73
CA ALA A 88 -8.31 6.55 -7.69
C ALA A 88 -8.64 8.05 -7.53
N GLY A 89 -7.92 8.72 -6.63
CA GLY A 89 -8.19 10.11 -6.24
C GLY A 89 -9.05 10.27 -4.99
N ASP A 90 -9.64 9.20 -4.44
CA ASP A 90 -10.37 9.26 -3.18
C ASP A 90 -9.46 9.31 -1.96
N GLU A 91 -9.91 10.02 -0.93
CA GLU A 91 -9.25 10.12 0.37
C GLU A 91 -9.47 8.84 1.19
N VAL A 92 -8.40 8.27 1.73
CA VAL A 92 -8.42 7.15 2.66
C VAL A 92 -7.66 7.48 3.94
N ARG A 93 -8.24 7.09 5.07
CA ARG A 93 -7.64 7.17 6.40
C ARG A 93 -7.14 5.80 6.84
N PHE A 94 -5.93 5.76 7.38
CA PHE A 94 -5.29 4.52 7.79
C PHE A 94 -4.22 4.74 8.87
N ASP A 95 -3.97 3.73 9.69
CA ASP A 95 -2.83 3.68 10.61
C ASP A 95 -1.57 3.06 9.99
N ALA A 96 -0.42 3.31 10.64
CA ALA A 96 0.87 2.68 10.29
C ALA A 96 0.78 1.15 10.25
N SER A 97 -0.10 0.54 11.04
CA SER A 97 -0.27 -0.92 11.10
C SER A 97 -0.79 -1.53 9.79
N HIS A 98 -1.51 -0.75 8.97
CA HIS A 98 -2.05 -1.22 7.68
C HIS A 98 -1.03 -1.17 6.53
N ILE A 99 0.13 -0.53 6.73
CA ILE A 99 1.14 -0.37 5.69
C ILE A 99 1.86 -1.71 5.46
N ILE A 100 1.66 -2.32 4.30
CA ILE A 100 2.34 -3.56 3.90
C ILE A 100 3.60 -3.31 3.08
N GLU A 101 3.74 -2.12 2.49
CA GLU A 101 4.88 -1.75 1.65
C GLU A 101 5.03 -0.22 1.63
N VAL A 102 6.27 0.28 1.61
CA VAL A 102 6.59 1.69 1.34
C VAL A 102 7.36 1.73 0.03
N PHE A 103 6.96 2.60 -0.89
CA PHE A 103 7.60 2.75 -2.19
C PHE A 103 9.02 3.29 -2.02
N ASP A 104 9.99 2.59 -2.59
CA ASP A 104 11.40 2.99 -2.61
C ASP A 104 11.88 3.11 -4.05
N GLU A 105 11.93 4.34 -4.56
CA GLU A 105 12.41 4.64 -5.92
C GLU A 105 13.79 4.03 -6.20
N ALA A 106 14.71 4.06 -5.24
CA ALA A 106 16.04 3.49 -5.43
C ALA A 106 15.99 1.95 -5.56
N ALA A 107 15.09 1.29 -4.84
CA ALA A 107 14.85 -0.15 -5.00
C ALA A 107 14.20 -0.47 -6.37
N TYR A 108 13.24 0.34 -6.83
CA TYR A 108 12.64 0.19 -8.16
C TYR A 108 13.66 0.39 -9.29
N GLU A 109 14.54 1.39 -9.18
CA GLU A 109 15.63 1.65 -10.13
C GLU A 109 16.74 0.58 -10.08
N ALA A 110 17.07 0.08 -8.89
CA ALA A 110 18.04 -1.01 -8.74
C ALA A 110 17.52 -2.35 -9.29
N GLY A 111 16.21 -2.60 -9.17
CA GLY A 111 15.55 -3.79 -9.70
C GLY A 111 15.28 -3.74 -11.21
N SER A 112 15.14 -2.54 -11.78
CA SER A 112 14.94 -2.31 -13.21
C SER A 112 16.26 -2.21 -13.98
N GLY A 113 17.25 -3.05 -13.65
CA GLY A 113 18.37 -3.36 -14.52
C GLY A 113 18.98 -2.15 -15.23
N GLY A 114 19.48 -1.18 -14.47
CA GLY A 114 20.20 -0.03 -15.01
C GLY A 114 21.42 -0.46 -15.84
N CYS A 115 21.25 -0.71 -17.14
CA CYS A 115 22.31 -0.50 -18.12
C CYS A 115 22.48 1.02 -18.31
N GLY A 116 22.86 1.71 -17.25
CA GLY A 116 22.95 3.16 -17.16
C GLY A 116 24.32 3.63 -16.66
N GLY A 117 25.38 2.88 -16.97
CA GLY A 117 26.73 3.42 -16.90
C GLY A 117 27.12 3.91 -18.29
N ASN A 118 27.63 5.13 -18.40
CA ASN A 118 28.46 5.54 -19.52
C ASN A 118 29.74 4.68 -19.52
N CYS A 119 29.59 3.41 -19.86
CA CYS A 119 30.68 2.49 -20.08
C CYS A 119 31.27 2.91 -21.42
N ASN A 120 32.24 3.81 -21.37
CA ASN A 120 33.24 3.94 -22.41
C ASN A 120 34.02 2.61 -22.45
N CYS A 121 33.39 1.57 -22.96
CA CYS A 121 34.04 0.34 -23.35
C CYS A 121 34.88 0.67 -24.57
N SER A 122 36.03 1.31 -24.34
CA SER A 122 37.18 1.17 -25.19
C SER A 122 37.61 -0.30 -25.13
N CYS A 123 36.87 -1.13 -25.87
CA CYS A 123 37.31 -2.42 -26.35
C CYS A 123 38.62 -2.18 -27.10
N GLY A 124 39.73 -2.44 -26.42
CA GLY A 124 41.06 -2.09 -26.85
C GLY A 124 42.07 -3.13 -26.41
N LYS A 125 42.41 -4.00 -27.36
CA LYS A 125 43.47 -5.02 -27.43
C LYS A 125 43.14 -6.40 -26.89
#